data_AF-A0A7W9EI83-F1
#
_entry.id   AF-A0A7W9EI83-F1
#
_cell.length_a   1.000
_cell.length_b   1.000
_cell.length_c   1.000
_cell.angle_alpha   90.00
_cell.angle_beta   90.00
_cell.angle_gamma   90.00
#
_symmetry.space_group_name_H-M   'P 1'
#
loop_
_entity.id
_entity.type
_entity.pdbx_description
1 polymer ?
#
loop_
_entity_poly.entity_id
_entity_poly.type
_entity_poly.pdbx_seq_one_letter_code
_entity_poly.pdbx_strand_id
1 'polypeptide(L)'
;MRGLKTMAALAALGMGTAAIAQTPAAQPDPEKKICRKTLETGSLVKKKRQCFTRTEWARIAEAARTNLQYIQDNQMGRPAGGP
;
A
#
# COMPACT_ATOMS: atom_id res chain seq x y z
N MET A 1 12.23 -31.87 46.62
CA MET A 1 12.04 -30.47 46.19
C MET A 1 13.37 -29.91 45.70
N ARG A 2 13.33 -29.23 44.55
CA ARG A 2 14.34 -28.30 44.00
C ARG A 2 15.67 -28.92 43.53
N GLY A 3 15.62 -29.52 42.35
CA GLY A 3 16.80 -29.72 41.50
C GLY A 3 17.21 -28.39 40.87
N LEU A 4 18.34 -27.84 41.31
CA LEU A 4 18.99 -26.67 40.76
C LEU A 4 19.66 -27.07 39.43
N LYS A 5 19.02 -26.82 38.29
CA LYS A 5 19.64 -26.97 36.96
C LYS A 5 20.20 -25.62 36.51
N THR A 6 21.49 -25.46 36.79
CA THR A 6 22.51 -24.67 36.06
C THR A 6 22.00 -23.81 34.91
N MET A 7 21.97 -22.49 35.13
CA MET A 7 22.06 -21.49 34.08
C MET A 7 23.52 -21.34 33.62
N ALA A 8 23.79 -21.65 32.36
CA ALA A 8 24.93 -21.23 31.55
C ALA A 8 24.58 -21.58 30.10
N ALA A 9 24.80 -20.76 29.07
CA ALA A 9 25.69 -19.63 28.93
C ALA A 9 25.16 -18.67 27.86
N LEU A 10 25.48 -17.39 28.04
CA LEU A 10 25.48 -16.39 26.99
C LEU A 10 26.38 -16.86 25.84
N ALA A 11 25.81 -17.05 24.65
CA ALA A 11 26.57 -17.07 23.41
C ALA A 11 26.15 -15.84 22.59
N ALA A 12 26.94 -14.78 22.73
CA ALA A 12 26.91 -13.62 21.86
C ALA A 12 27.31 -14.05 20.44
N LEU A 13 26.34 -14.10 19.52
CA LEU A 13 26.62 -14.25 18.09
C LEU A 13 26.38 -12.89 17.42
N GLY A 14 27.44 -12.41 16.78
CA GLY A 14 27.65 -11.03 16.41
C GLY A 14 26.59 -10.45 15.49
N MET A 15 26.23 -9.20 15.79
CA MET A 15 25.50 -8.33 14.89
C MET A 15 26.45 -7.89 13.78
N GLY A 16 26.57 -8.69 12.72
CA GLY A 16 27.14 -8.24 11.46
C GLY A 16 26.20 -7.23 10.81
N THR A 17 26.44 -5.94 11.02
CA THR A 17 25.77 -4.89 10.24
C THR A 17 26.31 -4.91 8.82
N ALA A 18 25.60 -5.61 7.93
CA ALA A 18 25.84 -5.52 6.49
C ALA A 18 25.64 -4.06 6.05
N ALA A 19 26.73 -3.38 5.70
CA ALA A 19 26.70 -2.07 5.06
C ALA A 19 26.09 -2.24 3.68
N ILE A 20 24.79 -1.97 3.56
CA ILE A 20 24.12 -1.89 2.28
C ILE A 20 24.62 -0.65 1.52
N ALA A 21 25.37 -0.84 0.44
CA ALA A 21 25.68 0.25 -0.46
C ALA A 21 24.37 0.79 -1.05
N GLN A 22 23.99 2.02 -0.68
CA GLN A 22 22.79 2.66 -1.20
C GLN A 22 23.12 3.19 -2.59
N THR A 23 22.80 2.39 -3.62
CA THR A 23 22.86 2.85 -5.00
C THR A 23 21.92 4.05 -5.15
N PRO A 24 22.36 5.18 -5.75
CA PRO A 24 21.49 6.31 -6.02
C PRO A 24 20.28 5.85 -6.82
N ALA A 25 19.08 6.07 -6.29
CA ALA A 25 17.86 5.70 -6.98
C ALA A 25 17.76 6.51 -8.27
N ALA A 26 17.88 5.83 -9.42
CA ALA A 26 17.66 6.44 -10.72
C ALA A 26 16.27 7.10 -10.73
N GLN A 27 16.22 8.37 -11.16
CA GLN A 27 14.97 9.10 -11.25
C GLN A 27 14.00 8.32 -12.15
N PRO A 28 12.81 7.96 -11.65
CA PRO A 28 11.89 7.12 -12.38
C PRO A 28 11.38 7.87 -13.61
N ASP A 29 11.66 7.32 -14.79
CA ASP A 29 11.18 7.81 -16.07
C ASP A 29 9.65 8.04 -16.02
N PRO A 30 9.18 9.28 -16.27
CA PRO A 30 7.76 9.63 -16.19
C PRO A 30 6.89 8.87 -17.20
N GLU A 31 7.46 8.41 -18.32
CA GLU A 31 6.76 7.64 -19.36
C GLU A 31 6.70 6.14 -19.06
N LYS A 32 7.46 5.67 -18.06
CA LYS A 32 7.45 4.26 -17.67
C LYS A 32 6.06 3.84 -17.20
N LYS A 33 5.52 2.81 -17.85
CA LYS A 33 4.25 2.19 -17.45
C LYS A 33 4.39 1.46 -16.12
N ILE A 34 3.50 1.80 -15.19
CA ILE A 34 3.35 1.20 -13.87
C ILE A 34 2.11 0.31 -13.90
N CYS A 35 2.31 -1.00 -13.78
CA CYS A 35 1.23 -1.98 -13.76
C CYS A 35 0.72 -2.24 -12.35
N ARG A 36 -0.58 -2.07 -12.12
CA ARG A 36 -1.27 -2.41 -10.87
C ARG A 36 -2.27 -3.56 -11.12
N LYS A 37 -2.46 -4.41 -10.11
CA LYS A 37 -3.50 -5.44 -10.12
C LYS A 37 -4.72 -4.88 -9.40
N THR A 38 -5.86 -4.88 -10.06
CA THR A 38 -7.13 -4.42 -9.49
C THR A 38 -8.09 -5.61 -9.42
N LEU A 39 -8.82 -5.70 -8.31
CA LEU A 39 -9.91 -6.65 -8.15
C LEU A 39 -11.19 -5.99 -8.66
N GLU A 40 -11.84 -6.60 -9.65
CA GLU A 40 -13.19 -6.22 -10.04
C GLU A 40 -14.17 -6.94 -9.09
N THR A 41 -14.93 -6.15 -8.33
CA THR A 41 -15.95 -6.65 -7.41
C THR A 41 -17.24 -6.95 -8.17
N GLY A 42 -17.73 -8.19 -8.11
CA GLY A 42 -18.96 -8.64 -8.78
C GLY A 42 -19.22 -10.13 -8.53
N SER A 43 -20.32 -10.68 -9.08
CA SER A 43 -20.69 -12.10 -8.94
C SER A 43 -19.63 -13.07 -9.48
N LEU A 44 -18.73 -12.58 -10.34
CA LEU A 44 -17.57 -13.30 -10.83
C LEU A 44 -16.32 -12.45 -10.57
N VAL A 45 -15.70 -12.64 -9.40
CA VAL A 45 -14.48 -11.91 -9.01
C VAL A 45 -13.36 -12.19 -10.00
N LYS A 46 -12.97 -11.16 -10.76
CA LYS A 46 -11.88 -11.23 -11.74
C LYS A 46 -10.74 -10.30 -11.33
N LYS A 47 -9.50 -10.77 -11.54
CA LYS A 47 -8.28 -9.98 -11.33
C LYS A 47 -7.87 -9.38 -12.67
N LYS A 48 -7.83 -8.05 -12.75
CA LYS A 48 -7.37 -7.32 -13.94
C LYS A 48 -6.01 -6.67 -13.68
N ARG A 49 -5.13 -6.70 -14.68
CA ARG A 49 -3.88 -5.93 -14.69
C ARG A 49 -4.09 -4.66 -15.50
N GLN A 50 -3.80 -3.50 -14.91
CA GLN A 50 -3.91 -2.21 -15.56
C GLN A 50 -2.55 -1.53 -15.52
N CYS A 51 -2.04 -1.11 -16.67
CA CYS A 51 -0.71 -0.52 -16.81
C CYS A 51 -0.84 0.88 -17.39
N PHE A 52 -0.45 1.88 -16.62
CA PHE A 52 -0.51 3.29 -16.98
C PHE A 52 0.78 4.01 -16.62
N THR A 53 1.08 5.11 -17.29
CA THR A 53 2.20 5.99 -16.92
C THR A 53 1.92 6.68 -15.58
N ARG A 54 2.94 7.35 -15.02
CA ARG A 54 2.77 8.10 -13.77
C ARG A 54 1.74 9.22 -13.91
N THR A 55 1.77 9.92 -15.04
CA THR A 55 0.86 11.05 -15.32
C THR A 55 -0.58 10.56 -15.48
N GLU A 56 -0.78 9.43 -16.14
CA GLU A 56 -2.09 8.79 -16.27
C GLU A 56 -2.64 8.34 -14.91
N TRP A 57 -1.82 7.71 -14.06
CA TRP A 57 -2.23 7.35 -12.70
C TRP A 57 -2.62 8.57 -11.86
N ALA A 58 -1.91 9.69 -12.02
CA ALA A 58 -2.23 10.94 -11.32
C ALA A 58 -3.60 11.49 -11.75
N ARG A 59 -3.92 11.44 -13.06
CA ARG A 59 -5.24 11.82 -13.58
C ARG A 59 -6.35 10.93 -13.03
N ILE A 60 -6.15 9.61 -13.02
CA ILE A 60 -7.14 8.66 -12.46
C ILE A 60 -7.38 8.95 -10.98
N ALA A 61 -6.31 9.21 -10.22
CA ALA A 61 -6.41 9.52 -8.80
C ALA A 61 -7.11 10.85 -8.53
N GLU A 62 -6.90 11.87 -9.37
CA GLU A 62 -7.67 13.11 -9.29
C GLU A 62 -9.15 12.84 -9.50
N ALA A 63 -9.52 12.15 -10.59
CA ALA A 63 -10.92 11.98 -10.94
C ALA A 63 -11.68 11.23 -9.83
N ALA A 64 -11.01 10.25 -9.21
CA ALA A 64 -11.53 9.56 -8.04
C ALA A 64 -11.73 10.49 -6.83
N ARG A 65 -10.80 11.40 -6.54
CA ARG A 65 -10.94 12.38 -5.44
C ARG A 65 -12.13 13.31 -5.68
N THR A 66 -12.26 13.86 -6.89
CA THR A 66 -13.34 14.78 -7.24
C THR A 66 -14.71 14.11 -7.10
N ASN A 67 -14.83 12.85 -7.53
CA ASN A 67 -16.04 12.06 -7.32
C ASN A 67 -16.32 11.79 -5.84
N LEU A 68 -15.29 11.47 -5.04
CA LEU A 68 -15.46 11.27 -3.60
C LEU A 68 -15.90 12.55 -2.88
N GLN A 69 -15.33 13.70 -3.24
CA GLN A 69 -15.74 15.00 -2.72
C GLN A 69 -17.21 15.26 -3.04
N TYR A 70 -17.62 15.07 -4.29
CA TYR A 70 -19.03 15.21 -4.69
C TYR A 70 -19.97 14.32 -3.86
N ILE A 71 -19.60 13.05 -3.63
CA ILE A 71 -20.41 12.14 -2.80
C ILE A 71 -20.48 12.62 -1.36
N GLN A 72 -19.36 13.07 -0.78
CA GLN A 72 -19.31 13.57 0.59
C GLN A 72 -20.17 14.83 0.76
N ASP A 73 -20.06 15.78 -0.16
CA ASP A 73 -20.84 17.01 -0.16
C ASP A 73 -22.34 16.72 -0.26
N ASN A 74 -22.73 15.81 -1.16
CA ASN A 74 -24.14 15.41 -1.30
C ASN A 74 -24.66 14.59 -0.10
N GLN A 75 -23.80 13.82 0.57
CA GLN A 75 -24.20 13.08 1.77
C GLN A 75 -24.39 14.01 2.97
N MET A 76 -23.57 15.05 3.11
CA MET A 76 -23.73 16.04 4.18
C MET A 76 -25.00 16.88 4.04
N GLY A 77 -25.58 16.97 2.84
CA GLY A 77 -26.87 17.62 2.60
C GLY A 77 -28.11 16.75 2.85
N ARG A 78 -27.96 15.45 3.15
CA ARG A 78 -29.10 14.54 3.34
C ARG A 78 -29.43 14.46 4.84
N PRO A 79 -30.51 15.11 5.33
CA PRO A 79 -30.92 14.94 6.72
C PRO A 79 -31.18 13.46 6.97
N ALA A 80 -30.61 12.95 8.06
CA ALA A 80 -30.91 11.62 8.56
C ALA A 80 -32.35 11.60 9.08
N GLY A 81 -33.34 11.46 8.19
CA GLY A 81 -34.74 11.42 8.60
C GLY A 81 -35.74 11.28 7.47
N GLY A 82 -36.33 10.08 7.37
CA GLY A 82 -37.77 9.91 7.12
C GLY A 82 -38.16 9.08 5.88
N PRO A 83 -39.31 8.37 5.92
CA PRO A 83 -40.16 8.02 7.07
C PRO A 83 -39.65 6.84 7.90
#